data_AF-A0A3R7WHX3-F1
#
_entry.id   AF-A0A3R7WHX3-F1
#
_cell.length_a   1.000
_cell.length_b   1.000
_cell.length_c   1.000
_cell.angle_alpha   90.00
_cell.angle_beta   90.00
_cell.angle_gamma   90.00
#
_symmetry.space_group_name_H-M   'P 1'
#
loop_
_entity.id
_entity.type
_entity.pdbx_description
1 polymer ?
#
loop_
_entity_poly.entity_id
_entity_poly.type
_entity_poly.pdbx_seq_one_letter_code
_entity_poly.pdbx_strand_id
1 'polypeptide(L)'
;MKLSKVALIGLLFVAARTQAQDDAAPAADDSPVVSQYDASSTEADITTAIQNGSSDGQIITTLEEQGLSVPEAEVALAAAKDNYQSSSYDIATTTQENDATTTEDATQGEVAAAAAVDAGATEQQAAYIADAIDNEGASAASASIDAGLTNSQAVEVITEVVTASEDIPSQGEVAADAAADVGATDAQVEEIKDAIDSGASAASAALDAGLSDAQTAEVVDQVTSASDEIADPADVAAAAAIESGASSSQALEIATAVDNGDSAALAATEAGLEPAAVADVVSEVIDSAEKVSDPADVAAAAALDNGATASQAAD
;
A
#
# COMPACT_ATOMS: atom_id res chain seq x y z
N MET A 1 -11.68 -14.41 -43.61
CA MET A 1 -11.17 -13.54 -44.70
C MET A 1 -11.35 -12.09 -44.31
N LYS A 2 -10.24 -11.34 -44.30
CA LYS A 2 -10.09 -9.90 -44.61
C LYS A 2 -10.71 -8.83 -43.69
N LEU A 3 -9.76 -8.07 -43.13
CA LEU A 3 -9.74 -6.75 -42.49
C LEU A 3 -10.70 -5.68 -43.04
N SER A 4 -11.08 -4.74 -42.15
CA SER A 4 -11.23 -3.30 -42.43
C SER A 4 -10.92 -2.53 -41.13
N LYS A 5 -9.75 -1.90 -40.95
CA LYS A 5 -9.39 -0.49 -41.28
C LYS A 5 -10.37 0.53 -40.68
N VAL A 6 -10.02 1.13 -39.53
CA VAL A 6 -9.34 2.44 -39.35
C VAL A 6 -10.23 3.64 -39.71
N ALA A 7 -10.61 4.41 -38.69
CA ALA A 7 -10.97 5.84 -38.73
C ALA A 7 -10.22 6.46 -37.53
N LEU A 8 -9.15 7.25 -37.66
CA LEU A 8 -8.95 8.51 -38.39
C LEU A 8 -9.98 9.59 -37.99
N ILE A 9 -9.80 10.16 -36.79
CA ILE A 9 -10.35 11.46 -36.43
C ILE A 9 -9.27 12.50 -36.72
N GLY A 10 -9.51 13.26 -37.79
CA GLY A 10 -8.68 14.37 -38.23
C GLY A 10 -8.99 15.67 -37.50
N LEU A 11 -7.93 16.32 -37.07
CA LEU A 11 -7.56 17.71 -37.38
C LEU A 11 -8.71 18.69 -37.72
N LEU A 12 -8.94 19.66 -36.83
CA LEU A 12 -9.63 20.92 -37.16
C LEU A 12 -8.84 22.14 -36.66
N PHE A 13 -8.22 22.82 -37.62
CA PHE A 13 -8.02 24.28 -37.79
C PHE A 13 -7.81 25.19 -36.57
N VAL A 14 -6.74 26.01 -36.61
CA VAL A 14 -6.79 27.46 -36.96
C VAL A 14 -5.36 28.01 -37.10
N ALA A 15 -5.02 28.55 -38.28
CA ALA A 15 -4.17 29.73 -38.40
C ALA A 15 -4.34 30.34 -39.81
N ALA A 16 -5.13 31.40 -39.88
CA ALA A 16 -5.14 32.31 -41.00
C ALA A 16 -3.78 33.05 -41.07
N ARG A 17 -3.16 33.11 -42.25
CA ARG A 17 -2.15 34.13 -42.56
C ARG A 17 -2.58 34.86 -43.83
N THR A 18 -2.93 36.12 -43.64
CA THR A 18 -3.17 37.12 -44.69
C THR A 18 -1.88 37.40 -45.45
N GLN A 19 -1.97 37.39 -46.78
CA GLN A 19 -0.95 37.88 -47.70
C GLN A 19 -0.91 39.41 -47.70
N ALA A 20 0.29 39.97 -47.59
CA ALA A 20 0.65 41.25 -48.20
C ALA A 20 2.14 41.20 -48.60
N GLN A 21 2.39 41.48 -49.89
CA GLN A 21 3.69 41.76 -50.50
C GLN A 21 4.32 43.02 -49.91
N ASP A 22 5.64 43.07 -49.71
CA ASP A 22 6.55 43.95 -50.46
C ASP A 22 8.03 43.67 -50.14
N ASP A 23 8.90 43.97 -51.12
CA ASP A 23 10.34 43.68 -51.17
C ASP A 23 11.19 44.29 -50.04
N ALA A 24 11.93 43.45 -49.30
CA ALA A 24 13.19 43.82 -48.65
C ALA A 24 14.03 42.55 -48.36
N ALA A 25 15.33 42.63 -48.61
CA ALA A 25 16.33 41.57 -48.43
C ALA A 25 16.25 40.90 -47.03
N PRO A 26 16.52 39.58 -46.91
CA PRO A 26 16.44 38.90 -45.63
C PRO A 26 17.56 39.43 -44.72
N ALA A 27 17.17 40.24 -43.73
CA ALA A 27 17.92 40.33 -42.50
C ALA A 27 18.01 38.92 -41.90
N ALA A 28 19.20 38.55 -41.43
CA ALA A 28 19.46 37.27 -40.79
C ALA A 28 18.40 36.97 -39.72
N ASP A 29 17.59 35.95 -39.98
CA ASP A 29 16.73 35.34 -38.97
C ASP A 29 17.61 34.40 -38.15
N ASP A 30 18.17 34.95 -37.08
CA ASP A 30 18.98 34.27 -36.07
C ASP A 30 18.06 33.55 -35.05
N SER A 31 17.02 32.89 -35.57
CA SER A 31 16.15 32.03 -34.78
C SER A 31 16.81 30.65 -34.68
N PRO A 32 17.16 30.16 -33.48
CA PRO A 32 17.77 28.84 -33.35
C PRO A 32 16.80 27.79 -33.90
N VAL A 33 17.30 27.00 -34.84
CA VAL A 33 16.66 25.76 -35.29
C VAL A 33 16.57 24.86 -34.05
N VAL A 34 15.41 24.80 -33.42
CA VAL A 34 15.12 23.74 -32.45
C VAL A 34 14.94 22.47 -33.27
N SER A 35 16.03 21.72 -33.44
CA SER A 35 15.95 20.30 -33.81
C SER A 35 15.10 19.62 -32.75
N GLN A 36 13.95 19.07 -33.15
CA GLN A 36 13.25 18.09 -32.33
C GLN A 36 14.14 16.86 -32.23
N TYR A 37 14.83 16.74 -31.08
CA TYR A 37 15.57 15.54 -30.71
C TYR A 37 14.62 14.53 -30.05
N ASP A 38 14.87 13.25 -30.28
CA ASP A 38 14.15 12.12 -29.70
C ASP A 38 14.50 12.01 -28.21
N ALA A 39 13.71 12.66 -27.35
CA ALA A 39 14.04 12.95 -25.96
C ALA A 39 13.79 11.78 -24.98
N SER A 40 13.16 10.68 -25.40
CA SER A 40 12.66 9.68 -24.43
C SER A 40 13.72 8.71 -23.89
N SER A 41 14.80 8.44 -24.63
CA SER A 41 15.85 7.51 -24.17
C SER A 41 16.91 8.19 -23.28
N THR A 42 17.24 9.45 -23.59
CA THR A 42 18.29 10.19 -22.89
C THR A 42 17.86 10.65 -21.49
N GLU A 43 16.59 10.97 -21.29
CA GLU A 43 16.05 11.39 -19.98
C GLU A 43 16.02 10.22 -18.97
N ALA A 44 15.70 9.00 -19.45
CA ALA A 44 15.75 7.78 -18.66
C ALA A 44 17.20 7.45 -18.22
N ASP A 45 18.17 7.55 -19.15
CA ASP A 45 19.58 7.30 -18.86
C ASP A 45 20.17 8.29 -17.85
N ILE A 46 19.78 9.57 -17.92
CA ILE A 46 20.20 10.60 -16.95
C ILE A 46 19.61 10.30 -15.56
N THR A 47 18.33 9.92 -15.50
CA THR A 47 17.63 9.64 -14.24
C THR A 47 18.24 8.42 -13.53
N THR A 48 18.51 7.34 -14.27
CA THR A 48 19.22 6.17 -13.76
C THR A 48 20.65 6.50 -13.31
N ALA A 49 21.35 7.41 -14.01
CA ALA A 49 22.69 7.84 -13.60
C ALA A 49 22.68 8.65 -12.28
N ILE A 50 21.64 9.47 -12.06
CA ILE A 50 21.42 10.21 -10.80
C ILE A 50 21.15 9.24 -9.65
N GLN A 51 20.27 8.25 -9.84
CA GLN A 51 19.97 7.21 -8.83
C GLN A 51 21.20 6.39 -8.43
N ASN A 52 22.09 6.12 -9.39
CA ASN A 52 23.34 5.41 -9.14
C ASN A 52 24.45 6.30 -8.53
N GLY A 53 24.16 7.57 -8.20
CA GLY A 53 25.11 8.49 -7.56
C GLY A 53 26.20 9.04 -8.48
N SER A 54 25.97 9.06 -9.79
CA SER A 54 26.93 9.63 -10.75
C SER A 54 27.06 11.14 -10.57
N SER A 55 28.29 11.66 -10.65
CA SER A 55 28.52 13.10 -10.57
C SER A 55 28.09 13.83 -11.85
N ASP A 56 27.69 15.10 -11.73
CA ASP A 56 27.26 15.95 -12.84
C ASP A 56 28.24 15.93 -14.02
N GLY A 57 29.54 15.96 -13.74
CA GLY A 57 30.57 15.90 -14.77
C GLY A 57 30.62 14.57 -15.52
N GLN A 58 30.31 13.45 -14.87
CA GLN A 58 30.24 12.14 -15.51
C GLN A 58 29.02 12.04 -16.42
N ILE A 59 27.88 12.56 -15.97
CA ILE A 59 26.63 12.57 -16.74
C ILE A 59 26.79 13.46 -17.98
N ILE A 60 27.37 14.65 -17.83
CA ILE A 60 27.65 15.55 -18.96
C ILE A 60 28.61 14.89 -19.95
N THR A 61 29.66 14.22 -19.48
CA THR A 61 30.62 13.52 -20.37
C THR A 61 29.93 12.43 -21.19
N THR A 62 29.05 11.63 -20.58
CA THR A 62 28.29 10.60 -21.30
C THR A 62 27.31 11.19 -22.31
N LEU A 63 26.73 12.35 -22.04
CA LEU A 63 25.84 13.05 -22.97
C LEU A 63 26.61 13.66 -24.14
N GLU A 64 27.82 14.16 -23.90
CA GLU A 64 28.74 14.60 -24.95
C GLU A 64 29.14 13.44 -25.88
N GLU A 65 29.40 12.26 -25.31
CA GLU A 65 29.69 11.04 -26.08
C GLU A 65 28.48 10.56 -26.90
N GLN A 66 27.26 10.85 -26.45
CA GLN A 66 26.01 10.64 -27.19
C GLN A 66 25.73 11.73 -28.24
N GLY A 67 26.61 12.73 -28.36
CA GLY A 67 26.58 13.75 -29.39
C GLY A 67 25.89 15.06 -29.00
N LEU A 68 25.58 15.27 -27.71
CA LEU A 68 25.10 16.56 -27.22
C LEU A 68 26.25 17.55 -27.08
N SER A 69 26.01 18.83 -27.36
CA SER A 69 26.96 19.86 -26.96
C SER A 69 26.92 20.09 -25.45
N VAL A 70 28.03 20.54 -24.85
CA VAL A 70 28.13 20.82 -23.41
C VAL A 70 26.96 21.68 -22.89
N PRO A 71 26.55 22.77 -23.56
CA PRO A 71 25.41 23.57 -23.12
C PRO A 71 24.06 22.84 -23.18
N GLU A 72 23.88 21.93 -24.14
CA GLU A 72 22.65 21.11 -24.25
C GLU A 72 22.61 20.03 -23.17
N ALA A 73 23.76 19.43 -22.85
CA ALA A 73 23.88 18.44 -21.77
C ALA A 73 23.62 19.06 -20.38
N GLU A 74 24.09 20.29 -20.14
CA GLU A 74 23.81 21.03 -18.90
C GLU A 74 22.31 21.35 -18.74
N VAL A 75 21.64 21.75 -19.82
CA VAL A 75 20.19 22.02 -19.81
C VAL A 75 19.39 20.74 -19.59
N ALA A 76 19.76 19.64 -20.23
CA ALA A 76 19.11 18.34 -20.04
C ALA A 76 19.29 17.81 -18.60
N LEU A 77 20.50 17.94 -18.04
CA LEU A 77 20.77 17.58 -16.65
C LEU A 77 19.97 18.45 -15.66
N ALA A 78 19.87 19.75 -15.91
CA ALA A 78 19.08 20.65 -15.07
C ALA A 78 17.59 20.32 -15.11
N ALA A 79 17.03 20.05 -16.29
CA ALA A 79 15.64 19.63 -16.46
C ALA A 79 15.37 18.27 -15.77
N ALA A 80 16.25 17.29 -15.94
CA ALA A 80 16.12 15.98 -15.30
C ALA A 80 16.26 16.06 -13.77
N LYS A 81 17.10 16.96 -13.25
CA LYS A 81 17.20 17.22 -11.81
C LYS A 81 15.94 17.90 -11.27
N ASP A 82 15.38 18.86 -11.99
CA ASP A 82 14.13 19.51 -11.62
C ASP A 82 12.97 18.50 -11.60
N ASN A 83 12.94 17.58 -12.58
CA ASN A 83 11.95 16.50 -12.68
C ASN A 83 12.16 15.43 -11.57
N TYR A 84 13.41 15.03 -11.29
CA TYR A 84 13.75 14.12 -10.19
C TYR A 84 13.45 14.74 -8.82
N GLN A 85 13.73 16.03 -8.63
CA GLN A 85 13.34 16.75 -7.43
C GLN A 85 11.82 16.89 -7.35
N SER A 86 11.10 17.08 -8.46
CA SER A 86 9.63 17.08 -8.47
C SER A 86 9.06 15.71 -8.08
N SER A 87 9.56 14.59 -8.63
CA SER A 87 9.14 13.24 -8.20
C SER A 87 9.56 12.89 -6.77
N SER A 88 10.73 13.37 -6.31
CA SER A 88 11.15 13.24 -4.91
C SER A 88 10.33 14.13 -3.97
N TYR A 89 9.79 15.25 -4.46
CA TYR A 89 8.84 16.09 -3.74
C TYR A 89 7.43 15.49 -3.76
N ASP A 90 7.00 14.84 -4.83
CA ASP A 90 5.73 14.08 -4.85
C ASP A 90 5.77 12.88 -3.88
N ILE A 91 6.95 12.32 -3.58
CA ILE A 91 7.11 11.34 -2.50
C ILE A 91 7.16 12.00 -1.11
N ALA A 92 7.71 13.22 -0.99
CA ALA A 92 7.94 13.88 0.30
C ALA A 92 6.85 14.89 0.74
N THR A 93 5.92 15.29 -0.14
CA THR A 93 4.85 16.28 0.16
C THR A 93 3.45 15.70 0.27
N THR A 94 3.26 14.40 0.03
CA THR A 94 2.00 13.69 0.31
C THR A 94 1.73 13.54 1.82
N THR A 95 2.72 13.82 2.69
CA THR A 95 2.58 13.60 4.14
C THR A 95 2.10 14.84 4.93
N GLN A 96 1.93 16.03 4.33
CA GLN A 96 1.41 17.21 5.07
C GLN A 96 0.60 18.15 4.19
N GLU A 97 -0.71 17.92 4.05
CA GLU A 97 -1.79 18.83 4.49
C GLU A 97 -3.18 18.31 4.03
N ASN A 98 -4.03 18.02 5.01
CA ASN A 98 -5.44 17.59 5.00
C ASN A 98 -6.31 18.00 3.78
N ASP A 99 -6.96 17.01 3.15
CA ASP A 99 -8.42 17.03 2.94
C ASP A 99 -8.93 15.60 2.67
N ALA A 100 -10.16 15.31 3.10
CA ALA A 100 -10.78 13.99 3.13
C ALA A 100 -10.88 13.30 1.74
N THR A 101 -9.83 12.58 1.40
CA THR A 101 -9.79 11.49 0.42
C THR A 101 -8.93 10.43 1.07
N THR A 102 -9.46 9.21 1.20
CA THR A 102 -8.72 7.99 1.58
C THR A 102 -7.38 7.99 0.84
N THR A 103 -6.32 8.44 1.51
CA THR A 103 -5.00 7.89 1.25
C THR A 103 -5.21 6.42 1.51
N GLU A 104 -5.11 5.58 0.48
CA GLU A 104 -5.06 4.14 0.74
C GLU A 104 -3.92 3.97 1.73
N ASP A 105 -4.27 3.59 2.96
CA ASP A 105 -3.27 3.21 3.95
C ASP A 105 -2.46 2.09 3.32
N ALA A 106 -1.14 2.15 3.47
CA ALA A 106 -0.26 1.20 2.82
C ALA A 106 -0.70 -0.22 3.19
N THR A 107 -0.83 -1.10 2.19
CA THR A 107 -1.24 -2.49 2.46
C THR A 107 -0.20 -3.16 3.36
N GLN A 108 -0.59 -4.24 4.04
CA GLN A 108 0.37 -5.02 4.81
C GLN A 108 1.54 -5.50 3.95
N GLY A 109 1.28 -5.92 2.71
CA GLY A 109 2.31 -6.29 1.76
C GLY A 109 3.27 -5.14 1.44
N GLU A 110 2.77 -3.92 1.27
CA GLU A 110 3.59 -2.72 1.06
C GLU A 110 4.44 -2.37 2.28
N VAL A 111 3.87 -2.44 3.50
CA VAL A 111 4.60 -2.26 4.76
C VAL A 111 5.72 -3.30 4.89
N ALA A 112 5.40 -4.57 4.63
CA ALA A 112 6.35 -5.67 4.70
C ALA A 112 7.48 -5.52 3.68
N ALA A 113 7.15 -5.11 2.44
CA ALA A 113 8.13 -4.88 1.39
C ALA A 113 9.07 -3.72 1.72
N ALA A 114 8.54 -2.61 2.25
CA ALA A 114 9.36 -1.49 2.70
C ALA A 114 10.32 -1.92 3.82
N ALA A 115 9.80 -2.61 4.85
CA ALA A 115 10.60 -3.16 5.94
C ALA A 115 11.69 -4.12 5.44
N ALA A 116 11.38 -4.95 4.44
CA ALA A 116 12.35 -5.88 3.86
C ALA A 116 13.49 -5.14 3.17
N VAL A 117 13.21 -4.08 2.41
CA VAL A 117 14.24 -3.24 1.77
C VAL A 117 15.12 -2.58 2.82
N ASP A 118 14.53 -2.03 3.88
CA ASP A 118 15.26 -1.40 4.99
C ASP A 118 16.14 -2.40 5.74
N ALA A 119 15.67 -3.64 5.88
CA ALA A 119 16.44 -4.78 6.40
C ALA A 119 17.54 -5.27 5.43
N GLY A 120 17.62 -4.72 4.22
CA GLY A 120 18.65 -5.03 3.22
C GLY A 120 18.29 -6.16 2.26
N ALA A 121 17.02 -6.47 2.08
CA ALA A 121 16.54 -7.32 1.00
C ALA A 121 16.66 -6.61 -0.36
N THR A 122 16.59 -7.39 -1.44
CA THR A 122 16.50 -6.82 -2.80
C THR A 122 15.07 -6.39 -3.11
N GLU A 123 14.89 -5.45 -4.04
CA GLU A 123 13.57 -5.05 -4.54
C GLU A 123 12.74 -6.24 -5.07
N GLN A 124 13.40 -7.26 -5.63
CA GLN A 124 12.72 -8.47 -6.11
C GLN A 124 12.17 -9.33 -4.96
N GLN A 125 12.89 -9.40 -3.83
CA GLN A 125 12.43 -10.10 -2.64
C GLN A 125 11.29 -9.33 -1.97
N ALA A 126 11.42 -8.01 -1.85
CA ALA A 126 10.38 -7.15 -1.32
C ALA A 126 9.09 -7.22 -2.14
N ALA A 127 9.18 -7.16 -3.47
CA ALA A 127 8.04 -7.30 -4.36
C ALA A 127 7.36 -8.69 -4.25
N TYR A 128 8.15 -9.75 -4.06
CA TYR A 128 7.61 -11.08 -3.78
C TYR A 128 6.86 -11.12 -2.46
N ILE A 129 7.42 -10.51 -1.40
CA ILE A 129 6.77 -10.46 -0.09
C ILE A 129 5.42 -9.75 -0.17
N ALA A 130 5.37 -8.58 -0.81
CA ALA A 130 4.12 -7.84 -0.98
C ALA A 130 3.04 -8.67 -1.69
N ASP A 131 3.40 -9.28 -2.82
CA ASP A 131 2.47 -10.11 -3.60
C ASP A 131 1.96 -11.33 -2.81
N ALA A 132 2.85 -11.99 -2.06
CA ALA A 132 2.47 -13.14 -1.25
C ALA A 132 1.49 -12.76 -0.13
N ILE A 133 1.68 -11.62 0.52
CA ILE A 133 0.79 -11.16 1.59
C ILE A 133 -0.55 -10.72 1.01
N ASP A 134 -0.55 -9.77 0.08
CA ASP A 134 -1.78 -9.12 -0.39
C ASP A 134 -2.61 -10.00 -1.33
N ASN A 135 -1.97 -10.86 -2.12
CA ASN A 135 -2.67 -11.64 -3.16
C ASN A 135 -2.74 -13.15 -2.85
N GLU A 136 -1.86 -13.69 -2.01
CA GLU A 136 -1.84 -15.11 -1.66
C GLU A 136 -2.27 -15.39 -0.20
N GLY A 137 -2.46 -14.34 0.62
CA GLY A 137 -2.84 -14.46 2.03
C GLY A 137 -1.76 -15.11 2.89
N ALA A 138 -0.49 -14.89 2.54
CA ALA A 138 0.65 -15.37 3.32
C ALA A 138 0.90 -14.47 4.53
N SER A 139 1.35 -15.05 5.65
CA SER A 139 1.91 -14.30 6.78
C SER A 139 3.22 -13.60 6.38
N ALA A 140 3.57 -12.50 7.05
CA ALA A 140 4.83 -11.81 6.84
C ALA A 140 6.04 -12.73 7.12
N ALA A 141 5.92 -13.60 8.12
CA ALA A 141 6.92 -14.63 8.42
C ALA A 141 7.12 -15.61 7.25
N SER A 142 6.05 -16.22 6.75
CA SER A 142 6.13 -17.21 5.67
C SER A 142 6.60 -16.57 4.36
N ALA A 143 6.05 -15.41 3.99
CA ALA A 143 6.47 -14.63 2.82
C ALA A 143 7.97 -14.28 2.88
N SER A 144 8.47 -13.85 4.04
CA SER A 144 9.88 -13.52 4.23
C SER A 144 10.81 -14.72 4.09
N ILE A 145 10.40 -15.87 4.63
CA ILE A 145 11.18 -17.13 4.52
C ILE A 145 11.25 -17.59 3.07
N ASP A 146 10.12 -17.56 2.36
CA ASP A 146 10.03 -17.99 0.97
C ASP A 146 10.77 -17.06 0.01
N ALA A 147 10.79 -15.76 0.30
CA ALA A 147 11.64 -14.78 -0.38
C ALA A 147 13.14 -14.97 -0.08
N GLY A 148 13.51 -15.85 0.85
CA GLY A 148 14.89 -16.18 1.18
C GLY A 148 15.60 -15.13 2.02
N LEU A 149 14.87 -14.38 2.83
CA LEU A 149 15.45 -13.47 3.81
C LEU A 149 16.17 -14.25 4.91
N THR A 150 17.16 -13.62 5.55
CA THR A 150 17.76 -14.17 6.76
C THR A 150 16.82 -14.01 7.95
N ASN A 151 16.99 -14.83 9.00
CA ASN A 151 16.11 -14.78 10.17
C ASN A 151 16.03 -13.40 10.82
N SER A 152 17.13 -12.64 10.83
CA SER A 152 17.12 -11.27 11.39
C SER A 152 16.29 -10.32 10.54
N GLN A 153 16.39 -10.42 9.21
CA GLN A 153 15.63 -9.56 8.31
C GLN A 153 14.13 -9.92 8.34
N ALA A 154 13.79 -11.21 8.37
CA ALA A 154 12.42 -11.67 8.49
C ALA A 154 11.76 -11.15 9.79
N VAL A 155 12.51 -11.12 10.90
CA VAL A 155 12.00 -10.56 12.16
C VAL A 155 11.77 -9.06 12.06
N GLU A 156 12.63 -8.29 11.38
CA GLU A 156 12.41 -6.86 11.16
C GLU A 156 11.11 -6.62 10.37
N VAL A 157 10.85 -7.43 9.34
CA VAL A 157 9.60 -7.38 8.54
C VAL A 157 8.37 -7.70 9.40
N ILE A 158 8.40 -8.81 10.14
CA ILE A 158 7.29 -9.23 11.01
C ILE A 158 6.98 -8.13 12.04
N THR A 159 8.00 -7.59 12.70
CA THR A 159 7.82 -6.55 13.71
C THR A 159 7.20 -5.30 13.10
N GLU A 160 7.64 -4.85 11.93
CA GLU A 160 7.07 -3.65 11.30
C GLU A 160 5.60 -3.85 10.89
N VAL A 161 5.26 -5.00 10.31
CA VAL A 161 3.87 -5.33 9.95
C VAL A 161 2.96 -5.36 11.18
N VAL A 162 3.41 -5.98 12.27
CA VAL A 162 2.63 -6.02 13.52
C VAL A 162 2.49 -4.62 14.11
N THR A 163 3.56 -3.84 14.16
CA THR A 163 3.53 -2.46 14.66
C THR A 163 2.59 -1.58 13.84
N ALA A 164 2.55 -1.74 12.51
CA ALA A 164 1.58 -1.02 11.67
C ALA A 164 0.12 -1.37 12.02
N SER A 165 -0.14 -2.59 12.51
CA SER A 165 -1.48 -3.05 12.91
C SER A 165 -1.89 -2.70 14.35
N GLU A 166 -0.98 -2.20 15.19
CA GLU A 166 -1.26 -1.93 16.61
C GLU A 166 -2.32 -0.83 16.79
N ASP A 167 -2.30 0.18 15.92
CA ASP A 167 -3.19 1.34 15.97
C ASP A 167 -4.59 1.08 15.37
N ILE A 168 -4.84 -0.12 14.84
CA ILE A 168 -6.15 -0.49 14.29
C ILE A 168 -7.20 -0.51 15.42
N PRO A 169 -8.31 0.24 15.28
CA PRO A 169 -9.38 0.29 16.29
C PRO A 169 -10.10 -1.05 16.48
N SER A 170 -10.92 -1.16 17.53
CA SER A 170 -11.81 -2.32 17.66
C SER A 170 -12.94 -2.28 16.63
N GLN A 171 -13.55 -3.43 16.31
CA GLN A 171 -14.69 -3.47 15.38
C GLN A 171 -15.83 -2.56 15.77
N GLY A 172 -16.15 -2.49 17.07
CA GLY A 172 -17.20 -1.61 17.55
C GLY A 172 -16.86 -0.13 17.32
N GLU A 173 -15.58 0.24 17.32
CA GLU A 173 -15.12 1.60 16.97
C GLU A 173 -15.18 1.84 15.47
N VAL A 174 -14.69 0.91 14.64
CA VAL A 174 -14.76 1.00 13.18
C VAL A 174 -16.21 1.11 12.71
N ALA A 175 -17.10 0.25 13.21
CA ALA A 175 -18.51 0.26 12.86
C ALA A 175 -19.22 1.56 13.28
N ALA A 176 -18.83 2.13 14.42
CA ALA A 176 -19.37 3.38 14.92
C ALA A 176 -18.98 4.55 14.00
N ASP A 177 -17.72 4.62 13.60
CA ASP A 177 -17.21 5.64 12.68
C ASP A 177 -17.88 5.51 11.30
N ALA A 178 -17.91 4.30 10.75
CA ALA A 178 -18.61 3.99 9.50
C ALA A 178 -20.10 4.38 9.55
N ALA A 179 -20.78 4.09 10.66
CA ALA A 179 -22.17 4.46 10.85
C ALA A 179 -22.36 5.99 10.88
N ALA A 180 -21.46 6.72 11.53
CA ALA A 180 -21.48 8.18 11.55
C ALA A 180 -21.30 8.77 10.14
N ASP A 181 -20.36 8.23 9.36
CA ASP A 181 -20.05 8.66 7.99
C ASP A 181 -21.23 8.47 7.02
N VAL A 182 -22.00 7.39 7.20
CA VAL A 182 -23.24 7.16 6.44
C VAL A 182 -24.44 7.93 6.98
N GLY A 183 -24.24 8.81 7.97
CA GLY A 183 -25.24 9.73 8.49
C GLY A 183 -26.16 9.14 9.55
N ALA A 184 -25.73 8.11 10.29
CA ALA A 184 -26.43 7.66 11.49
C ALA A 184 -26.43 8.77 12.55
N THR A 185 -27.42 8.72 13.44
CA THR A 185 -27.45 9.62 14.60
C THR A 185 -26.51 9.15 15.70
N ASP A 186 -26.01 10.05 16.56
CA ASP A 186 -25.15 9.70 17.70
C ASP A 186 -25.72 8.53 18.54
N ALA A 187 -27.04 8.48 18.73
CA ALA A 187 -27.71 7.41 19.47
C ALA A 187 -27.65 6.06 18.74
N GLN A 188 -27.74 6.05 17.41
CA GLN A 188 -27.61 4.84 16.60
C GLN A 188 -26.14 4.38 16.56
N VAL A 189 -25.20 5.32 16.45
CA VAL A 189 -23.76 5.03 16.52
C VAL A 189 -23.39 4.36 17.85
N GLU A 190 -23.86 4.91 18.97
CA GLU A 190 -23.64 4.33 20.31
C GLU A 190 -24.32 2.96 20.45
N GLU A 191 -25.55 2.79 19.94
CA GLU A 191 -26.27 1.51 19.94
C GLU A 191 -25.54 0.43 19.13
N ILE A 192 -25.01 0.77 17.96
CA ILE A 192 -24.23 -0.15 17.11
C ILE A 192 -22.96 -0.58 17.84
N LYS A 193 -22.21 0.39 18.38
CA LYS A 193 -20.97 0.10 19.12
C LYS A 193 -21.21 -0.82 20.31
N ASP A 194 -22.19 -0.50 21.16
CA ASP A 194 -22.51 -1.29 22.34
C ASP A 194 -22.95 -2.72 21.99
N ALA A 195 -23.68 -2.89 20.87
CA ALA A 195 -24.10 -4.19 20.38
C ALA A 195 -22.91 -5.04 19.91
N ILE A 196 -21.99 -4.46 19.15
CA ILE A 196 -20.78 -5.15 18.65
C ILE A 196 -19.82 -5.47 19.79
N ASP A 197 -19.58 -4.53 20.71
CA ASP A 197 -18.78 -4.76 21.92
C ASP A 197 -19.41 -5.85 22.83
N SER A 198 -20.72 -6.14 22.65
CA SER A 198 -21.44 -7.24 23.30
C SER A 198 -21.48 -8.54 22.48
N GLY A 199 -20.83 -8.57 21.31
CA GLY A 199 -20.70 -9.73 20.42
C GLY A 199 -21.78 -9.86 19.34
N ALA A 200 -22.48 -8.79 18.98
CA ALA A 200 -23.32 -8.78 17.78
C ALA A 200 -22.47 -8.56 16.52
N SER A 201 -22.89 -9.12 15.38
CA SER A 201 -22.27 -8.79 14.10
C SER A 201 -22.61 -7.35 13.69
N ALA A 202 -21.71 -6.68 12.97
CA ALA A 202 -21.91 -5.32 12.46
C ALA A 202 -23.18 -5.20 11.62
N ALA A 203 -23.46 -6.19 10.77
CA ALA A 203 -24.67 -6.23 9.95
C ALA A 203 -25.95 -6.20 10.81
N SER A 204 -26.01 -7.06 11.84
CA SER A 204 -27.17 -7.16 12.74
C SER A 204 -27.33 -5.91 13.58
N ALA A 205 -26.24 -5.41 14.16
CA ALA A 205 -26.22 -4.21 14.99
C ALA A 205 -26.73 -2.98 14.21
N ALA A 206 -26.26 -2.79 12.97
CA ALA A 206 -26.69 -1.69 12.11
C ALA A 206 -28.18 -1.77 11.75
N LEU A 207 -28.70 -2.96 11.40
CA LEU A 207 -30.12 -3.15 11.08
C LEU A 207 -31.01 -2.92 12.31
N ASP A 208 -30.61 -3.41 13.48
CA ASP A 208 -31.34 -3.23 14.73
C ASP A 208 -31.39 -1.75 15.15
N ALA A 209 -30.29 -1.01 14.94
CA ALA A 209 -30.22 0.44 15.10
C ALA A 209 -31.03 1.21 14.02
N GLY A 210 -31.59 0.51 13.03
CA GLY A 210 -32.51 1.06 12.04
C GLY A 210 -31.83 1.77 10.87
N LEU A 211 -30.57 1.43 10.55
CA LEU A 211 -29.94 1.85 9.31
C LEU A 211 -30.64 1.21 8.10
N SER A 212 -30.56 1.87 6.95
CA SER A 212 -31.05 1.31 5.69
C SER A 212 -30.09 0.26 5.13
N ASP A 213 -30.57 -0.62 4.25
CA ASP A 213 -29.73 -1.68 3.66
C ASP A 213 -28.44 -1.13 3.02
N ALA A 214 -28.49 0.04 2.39
CA ALA A 214 -27.31 0.67 1.77
C ALA A 214 -26.30 1.18 2.82
N GLN A 215 -26.79 1.74 3.93
CA GLN A 215 -25.94 2.20 5.02
C GLN A 215 -25.33 1.03 5.78
N THR A 216 -26.11 -0.03 6.03
CA THR A 216 -25.59 -1.25 6.65
C THR A 216 -24.53 -1.91 5.77
N ALA A 217 -24.72 -1.95 4.45
CA ALA A 217 -23.73 -2.54 3.56
C ALA A 217 -22.37 -1.82 3.66
N GLU A 218 -22.38 -0.49 3.72
CA GLU A 218 -21.17 0.31 3.91
C GLU A 218 -20.51 0.06 5.27
N VAL A 219 -21.29 -0.02 6.35
CA VAL A 219 -20.75 -0.34 7.70
C VAL A 219 -20.06 -1.71 7.70
N VAL A 220 -20.67 -2.72 7.09
CA VAL A 220 -20.09 -4.08 6.99
C VAL A 220 -18.81 -4.07 6.15
N ASP A 221 -18.81 -3.34 5.04
CA ASP A 221 -17.64 -3.20 4.15
C ASP A 221 -16.45 -2.59 4.88
N GLN A 222 -16.67 -1.50 5.63
CA GLN A 222 -15.60 -0.84 6.39
C GLN A 222 -15.09 -1.69 7.56
N VAL A 223 -15.97 -2.37 8.31
CA VAL A 223 -15.55 -3.29 9.39
C VAL A 223 -14.72 -4.44 8.84
N THR A 224 -15.12 -4.98 7.69
CA THR A 224 -14.41 -6.10 7.05
C THR A 224 -13.07 -5.63 6.50
N SER A 225 -13.04 -4.48 5.81
CA SER A 225 -11.81 -3.89 5.26
C SER A 225 -10.79 -3.55 6.35
N ALA A 226 -11.22 -2.96 7.47
CA ALA A 226 -10.32 -2.69 8.60
C ALA A 226 -9.74 -3.97 9.21
N SER A 227 -10.40 -5.11 9.03
CA SER A 227 -9.87 -6.40 9.50
C SER A 227 -8.76 -6.96 8.62
N ASP A 228 -8.75 -6.61 7.33
CA ASP A 228 -7.69 -7.03 6.40
C ASP A 228 -6.35 -6.34 6.73
N GLU A 229 -6.38 -5.25 7.50
CA GLU A 229 -5.19 -4.54 7.97
C GLU A 229 -4.58 -5.17 9.23
N ILE A 230 -5.27 -6.12 9.90
CA ILE A 230 -4.78 -6.76 11.13
C ILE A 230 -3.74 -7.83 10.81
N ALA A 231 -2.59 -7.77 11.47
CA ALA A 231 -1.50 -8.71 11.24
C ALA A 231 -1.91 -10.16 11.53
N ASP A 232 -1.34 -11.10 10.78
CA ASP A 232 -1.62 -12.53 10.97
C ASP A 232 -1.29 -12.99 12.41
N PRO A 233 -2.10 -13.86 13.03
CA PRO A 233 -1.83 -14.38 14.37
C PRO A 233 -0.44 -15.00 14.57
N ALA A 234 0.15 -15.59 13.53
CA ALA A 234 1.52 -16.12 13.56
C ALA A 234 2.56 -15.01 13.69
N ASP A 235 2.35 -13.89 12.98
CA ASP A 235 3.22 -12.73 13.02
C ASP A 235 3.12 -12.02 14.37
N VAL A 236 1.89 -11.82 14.89
CA VAL A 236 1.65 -11.26 16.23
C VAL A 236 2.34 -12.11 17.30
N ALA A 237 2.18 -13.43 17.25
CA ALA A 237 2.82 -14.33 18.21
C ALA A 237 4.36 -14.24 18.16
N ALA A 238 4.94 -14.13 16.97
CA ALA A 238 6.37 -13.98 16.78
C ALA A 238 6.89 -12.62 17.26
N ALA A 239 6.21 -11.52 16.95
CA ALA A 239 6.56 -10.18 17.41
C ALA A 239 6.52 -10.08 18.94
N ALA A 240 5.45 -10.57 19.57
CA ALA A 240 5.33 -10.61 21.02
C ALA A 240 6.44 -11.46 21.69
N ALA A 241 6.83 -12.57 21.05
CA ALA A 241 7.95 -13.39 21.51
C ALA A 241 9.28 -12.63 21.45
N ILE A 242 9.51 -11.85 20.38
CA ILE A 242 10.70 -10.99 20.23
C ILE A 242 10.74 -9.92 21.32
N GLU A 243 9.62 -9.25 21.59
CA GLU A 243 9.53 -8.26 22.67
C GLU A 243 9.83 -8.89 24.04
N SER A 244 9.39 -10.13 24.22
CA SER A 244 9.69 -10.96 25.41
C SER A 244 11.12 -11.50 25.45
N GLY A 245 11.98 -11.14 24.49
CA GLY A 245 13.40 -11.49 24.45
C GLY A 245 13.74 -12.83 23.80
N ALA A 246 12.83 -13.41 23.01
CA ALA A 246 13.13 -14.57 22.19
C ALA A 246 14.20 -14.25 21.13
N SER A 247 14.94 -15.27 20.70
CA SER A 247 15.82 -15.12 19.54
C SER A 247 15.02 -15.13 18.23
N SER A 248 15.60 -14.57 17.16
CA SER A 248 14.95 -14.59 15.83
C SER A 248 14.61 -15.99 15.33
N SER A 249 15.40 -17.01 15.73
CA SER A 249 15.08 -18.38 15.34
C SER A 249 13.86 -18.91 16.10
N GLN A 250 13.74 -18.60 17.40
CA GLN A 250 12.58 -18.98 18.19
C GLN A 250 11.31 -18.29 17.72
N ALA A 251 11.38 -16.99 17.38
CA ALA A 251 10.22 -16.25 16.87
C ALA A 251 9.70 -16.86 15.55
N LEU A 252 10.60 -17.20 14.61
CA LEU A 252 10.21 -17.85 13.36
C LEU A 252 9.72 -19.29 13.55
N GLU A 253 10.28 -20.03 14.52
CA GLU A 253 9.75 -21.34 14.93
C GLU A 253 8.32 -21.22 15.45
N ILE A 254 8.02 -20.18 16.24
CA ILE A 254 6.67 -19.89 16.74
C ILE A 254 5.73 -19.53 15.59
N ALA A 255 6.09 -18.57 14.73
CA ALA A 255 5.26 -18.18 13.58
C ALA A 255 4.91 -19.41 12.72
N THR A 256 5.93 -20.20 12.37
CA THR A 256 5.74 -21.41 11.56
C THR A 256 4.80 -22.41 12.24
N ALA A 257 4.91 -22.61 13.55
CA ALA A 257 4.02 -23.52 14.26
C ALA A 257 2.57 -23.02 14.27
N VAL A 258 2.36 -21.71 14.50
CA VAL A 258 1.03 -21.08 14.49
C VAL A 258 0.39 -21.15 13.10
N ASP A 259 1.13 -20.86 12.03
CA ASP A 259 0.68 -21.01 10.64
C ASP A 259 0.26 -22.46 10.32
N ASN A 260 0.92 -23.44 10.95
CA ASN A 260 0.57 -24.85 10.82
C ASN A 260 -0.63 -25.28 11.70
N GLY A 261 -1.22 -24.35 12.45
CA GLY A 261 -2.42 -24.54 13.26
C GLY A 261 -2.17 -24.88 14.73
N ASP A 262 -0.94 -24.78 15.22
CA ASP A 262 -0.69 -24.86 16.66
C ASP A 262 -1.19 -23.58 17.36
N SER A 263 -1.61 -23.71 18.62
CA SER A 263 -1.93 -22.53 19.40
C SER A 263 -0.66 -21.76 19.76
N ALA A 264 -0.74 -20.43 19.86
CA ALA A 264 0.38 -19.58 20.25
C ALA A 264 1.04 -20.03 21.57
N ALA A 265 0.24 -20.48 22.54
CA ALA A 265 0.73 -21.03 23.81
C ALA A 265 1.59 -22.30 23.62
N LEU A 266 1.13 -23.22 22.76
CA LEU A 266 1.85 -24.46 22.47
C LEU A 266 3.14 -24.15 21.71
N ALA A 267 3.05 -23.36 20.64
CA ALA A 267 4.17 -22.92 19.82
C ALA A 267 5.27 -22.24 20.67
N ALA A 268 4.90 -21.27 21.50
CA ALA A 268 5.82 -20.56 22.39
C ALA A 268 6.47 -21.50 23.42
N THR A 269 5.71 -22.43 23.99
CA THR A 269 6.23 -23.41 24.94
C THR A 269 7.24 -24.36 24.27
N GLU A 270 6.95 -24.82 23.06
CA GLU A 270 7.84 -25.73 22.31
C GLU A 270 9.11 -25.03 21.80
N ALA A 271 9.01 -23.74 21.46
CA ALA A 271 10.16 -22.87 21.20
C ALA A 271 10.99 -22.56 22.46
N GLY A 272 10.56 -23.03 23.63
CA GLY A 272 11.30 -22.97 24.88
C GLY A 272 11.25 -21.62 25.59
N LEU A 273 10.20 -20.82 25.34
CA LEU A 273 9.98 -19.58 26.09
C LEU A 273 9.66 -19.88 27.55
N GLU A 274 10.05 -18.94 28.43
CA GLU A 274 9.65 -19.02 29.84
C GLU A 274 8.15 -18.76 30.00
N PRO A 275 7.49 -19.29 31.05
CA PRO A 275 6.04 -19.18 31.21
C PRO A 275 5.47 -17.75 31.22
N ALA A 276 6.27 -16.75 31.63
CA ALA A 276 5.86 -15.35 31.57
C ALA A 276 5.76 -14.85 30.12
N ALA A 277 6.82 -15.07 29.32
CA ALA A 277 6.84 -14.75 27.90
C ALA A 277 5.74 -15.49 27.12
N VAL A 278 5.44 -16.75 27.47
CA VAL A 278 4.31 -17.48 26.88
C VAL A 278 2.97 -16.79 27.19
N ALA A 279 2.80 -16.24 28.39
CA ALA A 279 1.58 -15.54 28.75
C ALA A 279 1.45 -14.21 27.99
N ASP A 280 2.55 -13.48 27.82
CA ASP A 280 2.59 -12.21 27.07
C ASP A 280 2.22 -12.47 25.59
N VAL A 281 2.84 -13.47 24.95
CA VAL A 281 2.51 -13.90 23.58
C VAL A 281 1.03 -14.25 23.42
N VAL A 282 0.45 -14.98 24.38
CA VAL A 282 -0.97 -15.36 24.33
C VAL A 282 -1.88 -14.15 24.51
N SER A 283 -1.51 -13.17 25.35
CA SER A 283 -2.28 -11.95 25.53
C SER A 283 -2.35 -11.15 24.24
N GLU A 284 -1.20 -10.89 23.60
CA GLU A 284 -1.13 -10.11 22.35
C GLU A 284 -1.93 -10.76 21.22
N VAL A 285 -1.84 -12.09 21.08
CA VAL A 285 -2.63 -12.82 20.07
C VAL A 285 -4.14 -12.72 20.36
N ILE A 286 -4.55 -12.72 21.64
CA ILE A 286 -5.96 -12.54 22.01
C ILE A 286 -6.40 -11.12 21.70
N ASP A 287 -5.62 -10.12 22.09
CA ASP A 287 -5.95 -8.71 21.89
C ASP A 287 -6.04 -8.37 20.39
N SER A 288 -5.17 -8.94 19.56
CA SER A 288 -5.29 -8.86 18.09
C SER A 288 -6.52 -9.60 17.55
N ALA A 289 -6.82 -10.80 18.07
CA ALA A 289 -7.99 -11.57 17.65
C ALA A 289 -9.34 -10.93 18.04
N GLU A 290 -9.39 -9.98 18.97
CA GLU A 290 -10.59 -9.19 19.25
C GLU A 290 -10.88 -8.13 18.16
N LYS A 291 -9.89 -7.83 17.32
CA LYS A 291 -10.02 -6.88 16.21
C LYS A 291 -10.51 -7.56 14.92
N VAL A 292 -10.20 -8.84 14.69
CA VAL A 292 -10.50 -9.53 13.41
C VAL A 292 -11.98 -9.82 13.22
N SER A 293 -12.52 -9.47 12.05
CA SER A 293 -13.96 -9.56 11.70
C SER A 293 -14.65 -10.83 12.20
N ASP A 294 -15.84 -10.68 12.77
CA ASP A 294 -16.69 -11.83 13.07
C ASP A 294 -16.98 -12.60 11.76
N PRO A 295 -16.91 -13.94 11.76
CA PRO A 295 -17.25 -14.75 10.59
C PRO A 295 -18.63 -14.44 9.97
N ALA A 296 -19.59 -13.98 10.76
CA ALA A 296 -20.89 -13.53 10.28
C ALA A 296 -20.79 -12.25 9.45
N ASP A 297 -19.90 -11.31 9.79
CA ASP A 297 -19.68 -10.09 9.02
C ASP A 297 -18.93 -10.38 7.72
N VAL A 298 -17.93 -11.27 7.75
CA VAL A 298 -17.26 -11.76 6.51
C VAL A 298 -18.27 -12.44 5.58
N ALA A 299 -19.18 -13.26 6.13
CA ALA A 299 -20.23 -13.90 5.35
C ALA A 299 -21.24 -12.88 4.80
N ALA A 300 -21.57 -11.84 5.59
CA ALA A 300 -22.46 -10.77 5.17
C ALA A 300 -21.85 -9.94 4.05
N ALA A 301 -20.58 -9.53 4.17
CA ALA A 301 -19.82 -8.83 3.13
C ALA A 301 -19.84 -9.62 1.82
N ALA A 302 -19.48 -10.91 1.87
CA ALA A 302 -19.53 -11.78 0.70
C ALA A 302 -20.94 -11.90 0.08
N ALA A 303 -22.00 -11.92 0.89
CA ALA A 303 -23.37 -11.94 0.39
C ALA A 303 -23.75 -10.62 -0.30
N LEU A 304 -23.35 -9.48 0.26
CA LEU A 304 -23.55 -8.14 -0.30
C LEU A 304 -22.84 -7.99 -1.66
N ASP A 305 -21.61 -8.47 -1.78
CA ASP A 305 -20.85 -8.50 -3.05
C ASP A 305 -21.55 -9.32 -4.13
N ASN A 306 -22.29 -10.35 -3.72
CA ASN A 306 -23.11 -11.18 -4.59
C ASN A 306 -24.52 -10.62 -4.83
N GLY A 307 -24.80 -9.40 -4.37
CA GLY A 307 -26.03 -8.65 -4.61
C GLY A 307 -27.18 -8.94 -3.65
N ALA A 308 -26.91 -9.53 -2.48
CA ALA A 308 -27.89 -9.61 -1.41
C ALA A 308 -28.21 -8.20 -0.85
N THR A 309 -29.38 -8.04 -0.22
CA THR A 309 -29.63 -6.88 0.63
C THR A 309 -29.00 -7.11 2.01
N ALA A 310 -28.71 -6.05 2.77
CA ALA A 310 -28.17 -6.20 4.12
C ALA A 310 -29.06 -7.07 5.01
N SER A 311 -30.38 -6.88 4.93
CA SER A 311 -31.35 -7.75 5.63
C SER A 311 -31.23 -9.23 5.27
N GLN A 312 -30.81 -9.58 4.04
CA GLN A 312 -30.59 -10.97 3.62
C GLN A 312 -29.20 -11.48 4.02
N ALA A 313 -28.23 -10.58 4.13
CA ALA A 313 -26.86 -10.88 4.52
C ALA A 313 -26.73 -11.14 6.04
N ALA A 314 -27.60 -10.54 6.84
CA ALA A 314 -27.64 -10.69 8.30
C ALA A 314 -28.42 -11.94 8.80
N ASP A 315 -29.20 -12.60 7.94
CA ASP A 315 -30.04 -13.79 8.24
C ASP A 315 -29.29 -15.13 8.02
#